data_AF-A0A2P2LYH2-F1
#
_entry.id   AF-A0A2P2LYH2-F1
#
_cell.length_a   1.000
_cell.length_b   1.000
_cell.length_c   1.000
_cell.angle_alpha   90.00
_cell.angle_beta   90.00
_cell.angle_gamma   90.00
#
_symmetry.space_group_name_H-M   'P 1'
#
loop_
_entity.id
_entity.type
_entity.pdbx_description
1 polymer ?
#
loop_
_entity_poly.entity_id
_entity_poly.type
_entity_poly.pdbx_seq_one_letter_code
_entity_poly.pdbx_strand_id
1 'polypeptide(L)'
;MHDHVDAWPFKEPVDARDVPDYYDIIKDPMDLKTMSKRVESEQYYVTLEMFMADVKRMFANARTYNSPETIYYKCASRLETHFQSKVQSVILGGAKVQQ
;
A
#
# COMPACT_ATOMS: atom_id res chain seq x y z
N MET A 1 -1.60 8.33 -3.88
CA MET A 1 -1.97 7.49 -2.71
C MET A 1 -1.85 8.27 -1.42
N HIS A 2 -0.70 8.89 -1.14
CA HIS A 2 -0.42 9.59 0.13
C HIS A 2 -1.49 10.62 0.57
N ASP A 3 -2.05 11.38 -0.37
CA ASP A 3 -3.03 12.45 -0.07
C ASP A 3 -4.48 11.96 -0.06
N HIS A 4 -4.72 10.67 -0.28
CA HIS A 4 -6.06 10.10 -0.19
C HIS A 4 -6.51 10.10 1.27
N VAL A 5 -7.78 10.43 1.54
CA VAL A 5 -8.33 10.55 2.90
C VAL A 5 -8.17 9.26 3.72
N ASP A 6 -8.16 8.10 3.07
CA ASP A 6 -7.97 6.79 3.69
C ASP A 6 -6.51 6.33 3.83
N ALA A 7 -5.54 7.17 3.47
CA ALA A 7 -4.12 6.80 3.54
C ALA A 7 -3.52 6.86 4.94
N TRP A 8 -4.18 7.53 5.89
CA TRP A 8 -3.64 7.80 7.22
C TRP A 8 -3.12 6.58 7.98
N PRO A 9 -3.72 5.36 7.94
CA PRO A 9 -3.18 4.20 8.66
C PRO A 9 -1.90 3.63 8.05
N PHE A 10 -1.62 3.98 6.80
CA PHE A 10 -0.55 3.38 6.00
C PHE A 10 0.65 4.31 5.85
N LYS A 11 0.61 5.51 6.43
CA LYS A 11 1.66 6.52 6.22
C LYS A 11 3.00 6.11 6.81
N GLU A 12 2.97 5.39 7.92
CA GLU A 12 4.13 5.01 8.73
C GLU A 12 4.03 3.54 9.11
N PRO A 13 5.15 2.88 9.45
CA PRO A 13 5.12 1.53 10.02
C PRO A 13 4.26 1.48 11.29
N VAL A 14 3.58 0.35 11.53
CA VAL A 14 2.83 0.12 12.76
C VAL A 14 3.79 0.09 13.95
N ASP A 15 3.52 0.88 14.99
CA ASP A 15 4.37 0.89 16.18
C ASP A 15 4.05 -0.31 17.09
N ALA A 16 5.03 -1.18 17.32
CA ALA A 16 4.89 -2.34 18.20
C ALA A 16 4.59 -1.95 19.66
N ARG A 17 4.87 -0.72 20.08
CA ARG A 17 4.53 -0.23 21.43
C ARG A 17 3.04 0.01 21.57
N ASP A 18 2.39 0.42 20.48
CA ASP A 18 0.95 0.69 20.43
C ASP A 18 0.16 -0.57 20.06
N VAL A 19 0.76 -1.46 19.26
CA VAL A 19 0.15 -2.70 18.77
C VAL A 19 1.10 -3.89 18.99
N PRO A 20 1.20 -4.42 20.23
CA PRO A 20 2.25 -5.36 20.63
C PRO A 20 2.29 -6.68 19.86
N ASP A 21 1.16 -7.20 19.42
CA ASP A 21 1.04 -8.49 18.72
C ASP A 21 1.12 -8.37 17.18
N TYR A 22 1.28 -7.16 16.65
CA TYR A 22 1.21 -6.93 15.20
C TYR A 22 2.21 -7.76 14.42
N TYR A 23 3.48 -7.77 14.86
CA TYR A 23 4.57 -8.47 14.18
C TYR A 23 4.59 -9.99 14.47
N ASP A 24 3.83 -10.45 15.46
CA ASP A 24 3.58 -11.86 15.68
C ASP A 24 2.60 -12.44 14.66
N ILE A 25 1.72 -11.59 14.11
CA ILE A 25 0.73 -11.96 13.11
C ILE A 25 1.23 -11.62 11.69
N ILE A 26 1.71 -10.40 11.48
CA ILE A 26 2.14 -9.87 10.18
C ILE A 26 3.64 -10.04 10.00
N LYS A 27 4.03 -10.91 9.07
CA LYS A 27 5.42 -11.35 8.87
C LYS A 27 6.23 -10.51 7.89
N ASP A 28 5.57 -9.84 6.96
CA ASP A 28 6.22 -8.97 5.97
C ASP A 28 5.49 -7.62 5.97
N PRO A 29 5.72 -6.78 6.99
CA PRO A 29 5.05 -5.49 7.17
C PRO A 29 5.41 -4.53 6.04
N MET A 30 4.47 -3.66 5.66
CA MET A 30 4.68 -2.67 4.61
C MET A 30 3.85 -1.41 4.90
N ASP A 31 4.40 -0.26 4.54
CA ASP A 31 3.82 1.07 4.72
C ASP A 31 4.34 2.04 3.63
N LEU A 32 3.65 3.16 3.45
CA LEU A 32 3.93 4.13 2.41
C LEU A 32 5.30 4.80 2.57
N LYS A 33 5.80 5.03 3.79
CA LYS A 33 7.12 5.64 3.98
C LYS A 33 8.24 4.68 3.61
N THR A 34 8.12 3.40 3.97
CA THR A 34 9.05 2.37 3.54
C THR A 34 9.06 2.26 2.02
N MET A 35 7.89 2.26 1.38
CA MET A 35 7.78 2.26 -0.08
C MET A 35 8.38 3.52 -0.72
N SER A 36 8.13 4.71 -0.16
CA SER A 36 8.72 5.97 -0.66
C SER A 36 10.25 5.92 -0.64
N LYS A 37 10.85 5.46 0.46
CA LYS A 37 12.31 5.28 0.54
C LYS A 37 12.84 4.30 -0.51
N ARG A 38 12.11 3.22 -0.79
CA ARG A 38 12.48 2.24 -1.82
C ARG A 38 12.38 2.83 -3.24
N VAL A 39 11.39 3.67 -3.51
CA VAL A 39 11.30 4.44 -4.77
C VAL A 39 12.48 5.41 -4.88
N GLU A 40 12.75 6.21 -3.85
CA GLU A 40 13.84 7.20 -3.81
C GLU A 40 15.22 6.56 -3.95
N SER A 41 15.39 5.30 -3.52
CA SER A 41 16.66 4.59 -3.69
C SER A 41 17.01 4.28 -5.14
N GLU A 42 16.01 4.24 -6.03
CA GLU A 42 16.11 3.81 -7.45
C GLU A 42 16.70 2.39 -7.66
N GLN A 43 17.00 1.66 -6.59
CA GLN A 43 17.68 0.36 -6.63
C GLN A 43 16.75 -0.80 -6.29
N TYR A 44 15.71 -0.56 -5.50
CA TYR A 44 14.85 -1.63 -5.02
C TYR A 44 13.76 -2.00 -6.04
N TYR A 45 12.99 -1.03 -6.51
CA TYR A 45 11.90 -1.28 -7.47
C TYR A 45 12.44 -1.31 -8.91
N VAL A 46 13.07 -2.43 -9.28
CA VAL A 46 13.60 -2.64 -10.63
C VAL A 46 12.46 -2.79 -11.66
N THR A 47 11.31 -3.30 -11.23
CA THR A 47 10.12 -3.41 -12.07
C THR A 47 8.87 -2.85 -11.39
N LEU A 48 7.87 -2.46 -12.18
CA LEU A 48 6.58 -1.99 -11.66
C LEU A 48 5.87 -3.08 -10.85
N GLU A 49 6.02 -4.35 -11.22
CA GLU A 49 5.44 -5.49 -10.51
C GLU A 49 5.93 -5.59 -9.07
N MET A 50 7.21 -5.28 -8.81
CA MET A 50 7.76 -5.26 -7.46
C MET A 50 7.09 -4.18 -6.60
N PHE A 51 6.92 -2.98 -7.16
CA PHE A 51 6.20 -1.90 -6.49
C PHE A 51 4.74 -2.29 -6.22
N MET A 52 4.05 -2.84 -7.23
CA MET A 52 2.68 -3.31 -7.08
C MET A 52 2.53 -4.43 -6.05
N ALA A 53 3.54 -5.31 -5.93
CA ALA A 53 3.54 -6.38 -4.94
C ALA A 53 3.57 -5.82 -3.51
N ASP A 54 4.40 -4.80 -3.24
CA ASP A 54 4.44 -4.14 -1.93
C ASP A 54 3.15 -3.37 -1.63
N VAL A 55 2.54 -2.69 -2.62
CA VAL A 55 1.24 -2.02 -2.44
C VAL A 55 0.16 -3.04 -2.03
N LYS A 56 0.09 -4.17 -2.75
CA LYS A 56 -0.87 -5.24 -2.45
C LYS A 56 -0.61 -5.84 -1.08
N ARG A 57 0.66 -6.04 -0.70
CA ARG A 57 1.04 -6.57 0.61
C ARG A 57 0.59 -5.67 1.74
N MET A 58 0.81 -4.36 1.61
CA MET A 58 0.35 -3.37 2.59
C MET A 58 -1.16 -3.48 2.88
N PHE A 59 -1.98 -3.56 1.83
CA PHE A 59 -3.43 -3.72 1.99
C PHE A 59 -3.83 -5.11 2.52
N ALA A 60 -3.17 -6.17 2.05
CA ALA A 60 -3.42 -7.53 2.52
C ALA A 60 -3.12 -7.66 4.03
N ASN A 61 -1.97 -7.16 4.48
CA ASN A 61 -1.59 -7.17 5.90
C ASN A 61 -2.63 -6.48 6.78
N ALA A 62 -3.11 -5.30 6.35
CA ALA A 62 -4.15 -4.60 7.09
C ALA A 62 -5.45 -5.39 7.18
N ARG A 63 -5.84 -6.10 6.12
CA ARG A 63 -7.02 -6.97 6.12
C ARG A 63 -6.83 -8.29 6.87
N THR A 64 -5.59 -8.78 6.97
CA THR A 64 -5.25 -9.96 7.76
C THR A 64 -5.30 -9.66 9.25
N TYR A 65 -4.77 -8.51 9.67
CA TYR A 65 -4.73 -8.14 11.09
C TYR A 65 -6.07 -7.60 11.61
N ASN A 66 -6.79 -6.82 10.80
CA ASN A 66 -7.98 -6.12 11.24
C ASN A 66 -9.28 -6.80 10.77
N SER A 67 -10.32 -6.79 11.60
CA SER A 67 -11.66 -7.28 11.22
C SER A 67 -12.30 -6.40 10.14
N PRO A 68 -13.15 -6.95 9.23
CA PRO A 68 -13.86 -6.19 8.19
C PRO A 68 -14.68 -4.98 8.68
N GLU A 69 -15.11 -5.00 9.93
CA GLU A 69 -15.93 -3.96 10.56
C GLU A 69 -15.11 -2.72 10.94
N THR A 70 -13.80 -2.88 11.11
CA THR A 70 -12.88 -1.81 11.54
C THR A 70 -12.70 -0.75 10.46
N ILE A 71 -12.35 0.46 10.88
CA ILE A 71 -12.00 1.54 9.95
C ILE A 71 -10.76 1.20 9.14
N TYR A 72 -9.78 0.49 9.72
CA TYR A 72 -8.53 0.11 9.06
C TYR A 72 -8.75 -0.80 7.85
N TYR A 73 -9.57 -1.85 8.01
CA TYR A 73 -9.93 -2.74 6.91
C TYR A 73 -10.65 -1.99 5.77
N LYS A 74 -11.59 -1.12 6.15
CA LYS A 74 -12.35 -0.30 5.20
C LYS A 74 -11.46 0.70 4.46
N CYS A 75 -10.51 1.33 5.15
CA CYS A 75 -9.50 2.20 4.53
C CYS A 75 -8.62 1.42 3.55
N ALA A 76 -8.16 0.21 3.90
CA ALA A 76 -7.37 -0.64 3.00
C ALA A 76 -8.14 -0.93 1.71
N SER A 77 -9.40 -1.32 1.83
CA SER A 77 -10.26 -1.67 0.70
C SER A 77 -10.53 -0.46 -0.22
N ARG A 78 -10.86 0.71 0.34
CA ARG A 78 -11.12 1.92 -0.45
C ARG A 78 -9.86 2.45 -1.13
N LEU A 79 -8.74 2.47 -0.41
CA LEU A 79 -7.47 2.95 -0.95
C LEU A 79 -6.94 2.02 -2.05
N GLU A 80 -7.12 0.70 -1.91
CA GLU A 80 -6.77 -0.26 -2.96
C GLU A 80 -7.60 -0.05 -4.23
N THR A 81 -8.92 0.14 -4.12
CA THR A 81 -9.77 0.46 -5.27
C THR A 81 -9.34 1.75 -5.96
N HIS A 82 -9.01 2.79 -5.19
CA HIS A 82 -8.49 4.04 -5.74
C HIS A 82 -7.15 3.81 -6.47
N PHE A 83 -6.24 3.04 -5.87
CA PHE A 83 -4.96 2.69 -6.48
C PHE A 83 -5.13 1.95 -7.81
N GLN A 84 -5.95 0.90 -7.85
CA GLN A 84 -6.23 0.13 -9.06
C GLN A 84 -6.80 1.01 -10.18
N SER A 85 -7.73 1.90 -9.84
CA SER A 85 -8.31 2.86 -10.80
C SER A 85 -7.25 3.79 -11.40
N LYS A 86 -6.32 4.27 -10.57
CA LYS A 86 -5.20 5.12 -11.02
C LYS A 86 -4.21 4.35 -11.89
N VAL A 87 -3.82 3.13 -11.51
CA VAL A 87 -2.93 2.28 -12.31
C VAL A 87 -3.54 2.00 -13.67
N GLN A 88 -4.82 1.61 -13.72
CA GLN A 88 -5.51 1.37 -15.00
C GLN A 88 -5.54 2.62 -15.87
N SER A 89 -5.83 3.79 -15.29
CA SER A 89 -5.82 5.06 -16.02
C SER A 89 -4.43 5.41 -16.57
N VAL A 90 -3.36 5.13 -15.84
CA VAL A 90 -1.98 5.38 -16.28
C VAL A 90 -1.59 4.44 -17.41
N ILE A 91 -1.91 3.15 -17.29
CA ILE A 91 -1.63 2.15 -18.34
C ILE A 91 -2.38 2.51 -19.64
N LEU A 92 -3.67 2.83 -19.54
CA LEU A 92 -4.49 3.21 -20.70
C LEU A 92 -4.09 4.58 -21.27
N GLY A 93 -3.65 5.52 -20.43
CA GLY A 93 -3.15 6.82 -20.86
C GLY A 93 -1.81 6.72 -21.59
N GLY A 94 -0.87 5.92 -21.06
CA GLY A 94 0.43 5.67 -21.69
C GLY A 94 0.32 4.99 -23.04
N ALA A 95 -0.62 4.04 -23.20
CA ALA A 95 -0.88 3.37 -24.46
C ALA A 95 -1.45 4.29 -25.57
N LYS A 96 -2.11 5.39 -25.18
CA LYS A 96 -2.66 6.38 -26.13
C LYS A 96 -1.66 7.44 -26.57
N VAL A 97 -0.62 7.71 -25.79
CA VAL A 97 0.41 8.72 -26.10
C VAL A 97 1.47 8.16 -27.08
N GLN A 98 1.50 6.84 -27.29
CA GLN A 98 2.40 6.16 -28.22
C GLN A 98 1.78 5.89 -29.61
N GLN A 99 0.66 6.55 -29.96
CA GLN A 99 0.07 6.52 -31.31
C GLN A 99 0.03 7.92 -31.91
#